data_AF-A0A3B0R376-F1
#
_entry.id   AF-A0A3B0R376-F1
#
_cell.length_a   1.000
_cell.length_b   1.000
_cell.length_c   1.000
_cell.angle_alpha   90.00
_cell.angle_beta   90.00
_cell.angle_gamma   90.00
#
_symmetry.space_group_name_H-M   'P 1'
#
loop_
_entity.id
_entity.type
_entity.pdbx_description
1 polymer ?
#
loop_
_entity_poly.entity_id
_entity_poly.type
_entity_poly.pdbx_seq_one_letter_code
_entity_poly.pdbx_strand_id
1 'polypeptide(L)'
;YRDAWHAYKNMSPETDRAMLPSSQHGLNWANVYKRLIPQLIRKGVTYSRSNLVKKGLYFILPDIVYQKFEDVIGNDIPLTNKASHETITVYTYKLGDPVPHGQQRELVEVRKLRFELEEFSNRFISGPNLPQGEELDNATRNILGVQ
;
A
#
# COMPACT_ATOMS: atom_id res chain seq x y z
N TYR A 1 -16.58 1.35 -12.55
CA TYR A 1 -17.34 2.33 -11.74
C TYR A 1 -18.50 2.96 -12.47
N ARG A 2 -18.41 3.30 -13.76
CA ARG A 2 -19.53 3.88 -14.53
C ARG A 2 -20.82 3.05 -14.45
N ASP A 3 -20.73 1.76 -14.73
CA ASP A 3 -21.92 0.89 -14.79
C ASP A 3 -22.49 0.63 -13.38
N ALA A 4 -21.64 0.52 -12.36
CA ALA A 4 -22.04 0.46 -10.95
C ALA A 4 -22.76 1.74 -10.50
N TRP A 5 -22.31 2.91 -10.96
CA TRP A 5 -22.98 4.19 -10.69
C TRP A 5 -24.34 4.29 -11.36
N HIS A 6 -24.45 3.87 -12.63
CA HIS A 6 -25.75 3.84 -13.33
C HIS A 6 -26.73 2.85 -12.69
N ALA A 7 -26.25 1.69 -12.26
CA ALA A 7 -27.04 0.74 -11.50
C ALA A 7 -27.53 1.35 -10.18
N TYR A 8 -26.63 2.00 -9.42
CA TYR A 8 -26.98 2.66 -8.16
C TYR A 8 -28.02 3.79 -8.34
N LYS A 9 -27.86 4.64 -9.37
CA LYS A 9 -28.77 5.75 -9.65
C LYS A 9 -30.22 5.29 -9.89
N ASN A 10 -30.39 4.08 -10.42
CA ASN A 10 -31.70 3.53 -10.79
C ASN A 10 -32.23 2.53 -9.74
N MET A 11 -31.60 2.44 -8.55
CA MET A 11 -32.08 1.55 -7.48
C MET A 11 -33.35 2.09 -6.83
N SER A 12 -34.34 1.20 -6.63
CA SER A 12 -35.43 1.44 -5.70
C SER A 12 -35.03 1.03 -4.27
N PRO A 13 -35.73 1.51 -3.23
CA PRO A 13 -35.48 1.10 -1.85
C PRO A 13 -35.57 -0.41 -1.60
N GLU A 14 -36.32 -1.15 -2.45
CA GLU A 14 -36.46 -2.61 -2.35
C GLU A 14 -35.36 -3.39 -3.09
N THR A 15 -34.47 -2.71 -3.83
CA THR A 15 -33.45 -3.37 -4.65
C THR A 15 -32.28 -3.85 -3.79
N ASP A 16 -31.96 -5.15 -3.85
CA ASP A 16 -30.83 -5.73 -3.12
C ASP A 16 -29.49 -5.15 -3.61
N ARG A 17 -28.66 -4.69 -2.67
CA ARG A 17 -27.29 -4.18 -2.92
C ARG A 17 -26.39 -5.23 -3.57
N ALA A 18 -26.68 -6.52 -3.38
CA ALA A 18 -25.97 -7.61 -4.03
C ALA A 18 -26.15 -7.64 -5.57
N MET A 19 -27.18 -6.97 -6.11
CA MET A 19 -27.38 -6.87 -7.57
C MET A 19 -26.52 -5.78 -8.23
N LEU A 20 -25.77 -4.99 -7.47
CA LEU A 20 -24.88 -3.99 -8.05
C LEU A 20 -23.73 -4.68 -8.80
N PRO A 21 -23.54 -4.41 -10.11
CA PRO A 21 -22.45 -5.01 -10.85
C PRO A 21 -21.12 -4.56 -10.24
N SER A 22 -20.32 -5.51 -9.80
CA SER A 22 -18.97 -5.21 -9.31
C SER A 22 -18.17 -4.61 -10.46
N SER A 23 -17.35 -3.60 -10.17
CA SER A 23 -16.27 -3.29 -11.10
C SER A 23 -15.33 -4.49 -11.07
N GLN A 24 -15.44 -5.39 -12.04
CA GLN A 24 -14.62 -6.60 -12.22
C GLN A 24 -13.10 -6.36 -12.24
N HIS A 25 -12.67 -5.10 -12.10
CA HIS A 25 -11.28 -4.70 -12.00
C HIS A 25 -10.91 -4.54 -10.52
N GLY A 26 -10.04 -5.43 -10.03
CA GLY A 26 -9.40 -5.30 -8.72
C GLY A 26 -8.49 -4.07 -8.63
N LEU A 27 -7.93 -3.79 -7.44
CA LEU A 27 -6.97 -2.71 -7.28
C LEU A 27 -5.72 -2.97 -8.13
N ASN A 28 -5.30 -1.97 -8.92
CA ASN A 28 -4.06 -2.02 -9.68
C ASN A 28 -2.86 -1.70 -8.78
N TRP A 29 -2.44 -2.68 -7.98
CA TRP A 29 -1.33 -2.56 -7.04
C TRP A 29 -0.01 -2.21 -7.71
N ALA A 30 0.29 -2.77 -8.88
CA ALA A 30 1.49 -2.44 -9.66
C ALA A 30 1.56 -0.94 -9.99
N ASN A 31 0.43 -0.33 -10.36
CA ASN A 31 0.35 1.11 -10.63
C ASN A 31 0.43 1.96 -9.35
N VAL A 32 -0.04 1.45 -8.22
CA VAL A 32 0.09 2.09 -6.91
C VAL A 32 1.56 2.11 -6.50
N TYR A 33 2.27 0.98 -6.56
CA TYR A 33 3.67 0.86 -6.19
C TYR A 33 4.58 1.74 -7.05
N LYS A 34 4.42 1.69 -8.38
CA LYS A 34 5.27 2.44 -9.31
C LYS A 34 5.19 3.97 -9.12
N ARG A 35 4.15 4.47 -8.45
CA ARG A 35 3.97 5.90 -8.17
C ARG A 35 4.29 6.26 -6.73
N LEU A 36 3.81 5.50 -5.75
CA LEU A 36 3.96 5.85 -4.35
C LEU A 36 5.39 5.66 -3.84
N ILE A 37 6.05 4.58 -4.25
CA ILE A 37 7.38 4.26 -3.72
C ILE A 37 8.43 5.28 -4.17
N PRO A 38 8.55 5.63 -5.47
CA PRO A 38 9.48 6.68 -5.88
C PRO A 38 9.22 8.03 -5.21
N GLN A 39 7.95 8.35 -4.92
CA GLN A 39 7.59 9.57 -4.20
C GLN A 39 8.02 9.52 -2.74
N LEU A 40 7.81 8.40 -2.05
CA LEU A 40 8.23 8.20 -0.66
C LEU A 40 9.75 8.33 -0.53
N ILE A 41 10.51 7.65 -1.39
CA ILE A 41 11.97 7.70 -1.39
C ILE A 41 12.45 9.13 -1.67
N ARG A 42 11.94 9.78 -2.73
CA ARG A 42 12.36 11.15 -3.09
C ARG A 42 12.05 12.15 -1.98
N LYS A 43 10.84 12.09 -1.39
CA LYS A 43 10.46 12.97 -0.28
C LYS A 43 11.30 12.69 0.96
N GLY A 44 11.50 11.42 1.31
CA GLY A 44 12.34 11.01 2.43
C GLY A 44 13.76 11.56 2.30
N VAL A 45 14.41 11.37 1.15
CA VAL A 45 15.79 11.84 0.92
C VAL A 45 15.88 13.37 0.94
N THR A 46 14.84 14.05 0.43
CA THR A 46 14.79 15.52 0.48
C THR A 46 14.67 16.01 1.92
N TYR A 47 13.85 15.33 2.73
CA TYR A 47 13.59 15.70 4.11
C TYR A 47 14.76 15.37 5.02
N SER A 48 15.47 14.26 4.78
CA SER A 48 16.66 13.90 5.55
C SER A 48 17.81 14.89 5.35
N ARG A 49 17.85 15.62 4.23
CA ARG A 49 18.85 16.67 3.99
C ARG A 49 18.48 18.03 4.61
N SER A 50 17.25 18.18 5.08
CA SER A 50 16.76 19.45 5.64
C SER A 50 16.98 19.52 7.14
N ASN A 51 17.77 20.51 7.58
CA ASN A 51 17.97 20.79 9.01
C ASN A 51 16.68 21.22 9.75
N LEU A 52 15.64 21.64 9.02
CA LEU A 52 14.36 22.07 9.58
C LEU A 52 13.41 20.90 9.84
N VAL A 53 13.56 19.80 9.12
CA VAL A 53 12.79 18.59 9.39
C VAL A 53 13.44 17.90 10.58
N LYS A 54 12.68 17.67 11.66
CA LYS A 54 13.21 17.03 12.89
C LYS A 54 12.67 15.63 13.14
N LYS A 55 11.52 15.30 12.53
CA LYS A 55 10.75 14.07 12.80
C LYS A 55 10.56 13.20 11.57
N GLY A 56 11.25 13.53 10.48
CA GLY A 56 11.25 12.75 9.25
C GLY A 56 9.93 12.83 8.49
N LEU A 57 9.64 11.75 7.75
CA LEU A 57 8.46 11.65 6.90
C LEU A 57 7.32 10.90 7.62
N TYR A 58 6.10 11.40 7.50
CA TYR A 58 4.90 10.73 7.99
C TYR A 58 4.11 10.18 6.79
N PHE A 59 3.79 8.89 6.82
CA PHE A 59 3.05 8.22 5.77
C PHE A 59 1.80 7.57 6.36
N ILE A 60 0.62 8.07 5.98
CA ILE A 60 -0.66 7.62 6.51
C ILE A 60 -1.45 6.97 5.38
N LEU A 61 -1.88 5.73 5.57
CA LEU A 61 -2.55 4.93 4.53
C LEU A 61 -3.52 3.89 5.12
N PRO A 62 -4.46 3.38 4.32
CA PRO A 62 -5.28 2.24 4.76
C PRO A 62 -4.41 1.02 5.04
N ASP A 63 -4.76 0.23 6.05
CA ASP A 63 -3.99 -0.94 6.47
C ASP A 63 -3.81 -1.97 5.35
N ILE A 64 -4.83 -2.18 4.52
CA ILE A 64 -4.78 -3.07 3.35
C ILE A 64 -3.74 -2.62 2.32
N VAL A 65 -3.51 -1.32 2.19
CA VAL A 65 -2.49 -0.79 1.29
C VAL A 65 -1.11 -1.04 1.88
N TYR A 66 -0.93 -0.91 3.20
CA TYR A 66 0.37 -1.19 3.82
C TYR A 66 0.74 -2.68 3.80
N GLN A 67 -0.21 -3.59 4.04
CA GLN A 67 0.01 -5.04 3.90
C GLN A 67 0.57 -5.40 2.52
N LYS A 68 0.05 -4.72 1.50
CA LYS A 68 0.50 -4.85 0.11
C LYS A 68 1.93 -4.30 -0.10
N PHE A 69 2.32 -3.27 0.63
CA PHE A 69 3.72 -2.81 0.64
C PHE A 69 4.67 -3.81 1.32
N GLU A 70 4.21 -4.48 2.39
CA GLU A 70 5.00 -5.52 3.09
C GLU A 70 5.34 -6.70 2.16
N ASP A 71 4.48 -7.01 1.18
CA ASP A 71 4.79 -8.00 0.13
C ASP A 71 6.05 -7.64 -0.68
N VAL A 72 6.40 -6.34 -0.77
CA VAL A 72 7.55 -5.84 -1.56
C VAL A 72 8.77 -5.59 -0.68
N ILE A 73 8.59 -4.93 0.46
CA ILE A 73 9.69 -4.50 1.33
C ILE A 73 10.05 -5.54 2.41
N GLY A 74 9.23 -6.58 2.58
CA GLY A 74 9.32 -7.53 3.68
C GLY A 74 8.55 -7.07 4.91
N ASN A 75 8.04 -8.04 5.67
CA ASN A 75 7.30 -7.81 6.93
C ASN A 75 8.21 -7.66 8.16
N ASP A 76 9.51 -7.87 7.97
CA ASP A 76 10.56 -7.96 9.00
C ASP A 76 11.44 -6.70 9.04
N ILE A 77 10.97 -5.58 8.47
CA ILE A 77 11.74 -4.32 8.49
C ILE A 77 12.06 -3.90 9.95
N PRO A 78 13.35 -3.67 10.28
CA PRO A 78 13.74 -3.25 11.62
C PRO A 78 13.06 -1.95 12.04
N LEU A 79 12.34 -2.01 13.17
CA LEU A 79 11.63 -0.86 13.72
C LEU A 79 12.53 -0.05 14.66
N THR A 80 12.32 1.27 14.67
CA THR A 80 13.01 2.21 15.56
C THR A 80 12.02 3.11 16.27
N ASN A 81 12.27 3.42 17.54
CA ASN A 81 11.44 4.35 18.31
C ASN A 81 11.90 5.81 18.17
N LYS A 82 13.12 6.04 17.68
CA LYS A 82 13.71 7.37 17.59
C LYS A 82 13.14 8.13 16.39
N ALA A 83 12.51 9.27 16.63
CA ALA A 83 12.16 10.19 15.55
C ALA A 83 13.42 10.96 15.13
N SER A 84 13.73 10.95 13.84
CA SER A 84 14.83 11.67 13.23
C SER A 84 14.40 12.17 11.85
N HIS A 85 15.18 13.04 11.22
CA HIS A 85 14.97 13.46 9.83
C HIS A 85 15.19 12.33 8.82
N GLU A 86 15.83 11.23 9.25
CA GLU A 86 16.14 10.04 8.44
C GLU A 86 15.12 8.90 8.63
N THR A 87 14.12 9.07 9.49
CA THR A 87 13.09 8.04 9.71
C THR A 87 11.80 8.30 8.92
N ILE A 88 11.13 7.21 8.57
CA ILE A 88 9.73 7.22 8.12
C ILE A 88 8.86 6.71 9.27
N THR A 89 7.80 7.45 9.61
CA THR A 89 6.74 7.00 10.52
C THR A 89 5.49 6.67 9.71
N VAL A 90 5.01 5.44 9.82
CA VAL A 90 3.80 4.96 9.15
C VAL A 90 2.66 4.84 10.15
N TYR A 91 1.50 5.40 9.78
CA TYR A 91 0.23 5.16 10.47
C TYR A 91 -0.71 4.44 9.53
N THR A 92 -1.24 3.29 9.94
CA THR A 92 -2.29 2.61 9.19
C THR A 92 -3.65 2.80 9.84
N TYR A 93 -4.69 2.91 9.00
CA TYR A 93 -6.06 3.03 9.48
C TYR A 93 -7.01 2.04 8.80
N LYS A 94 -8.12 1.75 9.47
CA LYS A 94 -9.29 1.03 8.95
C LYS A 94 -10.55 1.85 9.19
N LEU A 95 -11.61 1.50 8.49
CA LEU A 95 -12.93 2.04 8.79
C LEU A 95 -13.46 1.37 10.06
N GLY A 96 -13.92 2.16 11.04
CA GLY A 96 -14.59 1.70 12.27
C GLY A 96 -15.92 1.01 11.96
N ASP A 97 -16.73 0.64 12.94
CA ASP A 97 -17.91 -0.21 12.70
C ASP A 97 -18.93 0.40 11.71
N PRO A 98 -19.76 -0.42 11.05
CA PRO A 98 -20.84 0.08 10.19
C PRO A 98 -21.77 1.01 10.96
N VAL A 99 -21.91 2.24 10.46
CA VAL A 99 -22.80 3.25 11.03
C VAL A 99 -24.12 3.33 10.24
N PRO A 100 -25.21 3.87 10.84
CA PRO A 100 -26.46 4.12 10.14
C PRO A 100 -26.29 4.91 8.83
N HIS A 101 -27.23 4.74 7.91
CA HIS A 101 -27.23 5.47 6.65
C HIS A 101 -27.21 7.00 6.90
N GLY A 102 -26.41 7.72 6.12
CA GLY A 102 -26.20 9.15 6.30
C GLY A 102 -25.13 9.52 7.32
N GLN A 103 -24.55 8.56 8.03
CA GLN A 103 -23.41 8.77 8.92
C GLN A 103 -22.11 8.30 8.28
N GLN A 104 -21.00 8.97 8.60
CA GLN A 104 -19.67 8.60 8.13
C GLN A 104 -18.99 7.70 9.17
N ARG A 105 -18.38 6.60 8.70
CA ARG A 105 -17.56 5.73 9.55
C ARG A 105 -16.30 6.45 9.98
N GLU A 106 -15.92 6.30 11.24
CA GLU A 106 -14.67 6.85 11.76
C GLU A 106 -13.45 6.11 11.17
N LEU A 107 -12.30 6.78 11.18
CA LEU A 107 -11.01 6.15 10.87
C LEU A 107 -10.37 5.69 12.18
N VAL A 108 -10.16 4.39 12.30
CA VAL A 108 -9.53 3.77 13.47
C VAL A 108 -8.06 3.50 13.16
N GLU A 109 -7.15 4.01 13.99
CA GLU A 109 -5.72 3.69 13.91
C GLU A 109 -5.51 2.19 14.19
N VAL A 110 -4.72 1.53 13.34
CA VAL A 110 -4.46 0.09 13.43
C VAL A 110 -3.01 -0.18 13.80
N ARG A 111 -2.07 0.46 13.10
CA ARG A 111 -0.64 0.31 13.34
C ARG A 111 0.07 1.65 13.34
N LYS A 112 1.09 1.73 14.17
CA LYS A 112 2.10 2.78 14.16
C LYS A 112 3.46 2.13 14.06
N LEU A 113 4.12 2.33 12.93
CA LEU A 113 5.44 1.78 12.63
C LEU A 113 6.41 2.92 12.40
N ARG A 114 7.68 2.72 12.73
CA ARG A 114 8.73 3.65 12.39
C ARG A 114 10.00 2.88 12.07
N PHE A 115 10.67 3.26 11.00
CA PHE A 115 11.88 2.62 10.50
C PHE A 115 12.77 3.65 9.79
N GLU A 116 14.03 3.29 9.58
CA GLU A 116 15.00 4.13 8.87
C GLU A 116 14.68 4.18 7.37
N LEU A 117 14.82 5.36 6.77
CA LEU A 117 14.58 5.59 5.34
C LEU A 117 15.54 4.79 4.45
N GLU A 118 16.79 4.66 4.89
CA GLU A 118 17.82 3.92 4.17
C GLU A 118 17.43 2.44 4.05
N GLU A 119 17.02 1.83 5.16
CA GLU A 119 16.57 0.44 5.20
C GLU A 119 15.35 0.20 4.30
N PHE A 120 14.37 1.11 4.35
CA PHE A 120 13.20 1.07 3.46
C PHE A 120 13.60 1.16 1.98
N SER A 121 14.53 2.04 1.65
CA SER A 121 15.00 2.24 0.27
C SER A 121 15.79 1.03 -0.23
N ASN A 122 16.66 0.47 0.63
CA ASN A 122 17.46 -0.71 0.32
C ASN A 122 16.57 -1.92 0.05
N ARG A 123 15.61 -2.21 0.94
CA ARG A 123 14.67 -3.32 0.77
C ARG A 123 13.80 -3.17 -0.47
N PHE A 124 13.43 -1.95 -0.85
CA PHE A 124 12.70 -1.75 -2.09
C PHE A 124 13.54 -2.08 -3.33
N ILE A 125 14.82 -1.68 -3.35
CA ILE A 125 15.72 -1.92 -4.49
C ILE A 125 16.13 -3.39 -4.55
N SER A 126 16.50 -3.98 -3.41
CA SER A 126 16.94 -5.37 -3.33
C SER A 126 15.80 -6.37 -3.51
N GLY A 127 14.56 -5.95 -3.20
CA GLY A 127 13.37 -6.76 -3.32
C GLY A 127 13.53 -8.09 -2.59
N PRO A 128 13.47 -8.13 -1.24
CA PRO A 128 13.72 -9.34 -0.46
C PRO A 128 12.79 -10.51 -0.84
N ASN A 129 11.64 -10.22 -1.48
CA ASN A 129 10.70 -11.21 -1.99
C ASN A 129 10.73 -11.36 -3.53
N LEU A 130 11.80 -10.91 -4.20
CA LEU A 130 11.95 -11.15 -5.65
C LEU A 130 12.12 -12.65 -5.91
N PRO A 131 11.48 -13.18 -6.96
CA PRO A 131 11.66 -14.56 -7.37
C PRO A 131 13.13 -14.81 -7.70
N GLN A 132 13.63 -15.99 -7.32
CA GLN A 132 15.01 -16.37 -7.63
C GLN A 132 15.18 -16.48 -9.16
N GLY A 133 16.37 -16.20 -9.67
CA GLY A 133 16.65 -16.30 -11.11
C GLY A 133 16.29 -17.67 -11.70
N GLU A 134 16.41 -18.72 -10.89
CA GLU A 134 16.04 -20.09 -11.26
C GLU A 134 14.52 -20.26 -11.54
N GLU A 135 13.64 -19.52 -10.85
CA GLU A 135 12.21 -19.55 -11.15
C GLU A 135 11.91 -18.93 -12.52
N LEU A 136 12.63 -17.86 -12.88
CA LEU A 136 12.52 -17.24 -14.20
C LEU A 136 13.05 -18.19 -15.29
N ASP A 137 14.18 -18.84 -15.04
CA ASP A 137 14.77 -19.81 -15.95
C ASP A 137 13.81 -20.99 -16.18
N ASN A 138 13.21 -21.51 -15.12
CA ASN A 138 12.25 -22.62 -15.19
C ASN A 138 10.95 -22.20 -15.90
N ALA A 139 10.43 -21.00 -15.65
CA ALA A 139 9.30 -20.46 -16.38
C ALA A 139 9.62 -20.32 -17.89
N THR A 140 10.82 -19.83 -18.20
CA THR A 140 11.28 -19.65 -19.59
C THR A 140 11.46 -21.00 -20.30
N ARG A 141 12.08 -21.98 -19.63
CA ARG A 141 12.21 -23.36 -20.11
C ARG A 141 10.86 -24.01 -20.38
N ASN A 142 9.91 -23.87 -19.45
CA ASN A 142 8.55 -24.39 -19.60
C ASN A 142 7.81 -23.76 -20.80
N ILE A 143 7.97 -22.46 -21.02
CA ILE A 143 7.36 -21.75 -22.16
C ILE A 143 8.01 -22.18 -23.49
N LEU A 144 9.34 -22.36 -23.50
CA LEU A 144 10.10 -22.73 -24.70
C LEU A 144 10.12 -24.25 -24.96
N GLY A 145 9.60 -25.07 -24.06
CA GLY A 145 9.58 -26.53 -24.18
C GLY A 145 10.96 -27.18 -24.08
N VAL A 146 11.94 -26.51 -23.46
CA VAL A 146 13.30 -27.00 -23.27
C VAL A 146 13.39 -27.59 -21.88
N GLN A 147 13.48 -28.93 -21.76
CA GLN A 147 13.78 -29.61 -20.50
C GLN A 147 15.24 -29.38 -20.10
#